data_AF-A0A496P0Q0-F1
#
_entry.id   AF-A0A496P0Q0-F1
#
_cell.length_a   1.000
_cell.length_b   1.000
_cell.length_c   1.000
_cell.angle_alpha   90.00
_cell.angle_beta   90.00
_cell.angle_gamma   90.00
#
_symmetry.space_group_name_H-M   'P 1'
#
loop_
_entity.id
_entity.type
_entity.pdbx_description
1 polymer ?
#
loop_
_entity_poly.entity_id
_entity_poly.type
_entity_poly.pdbx_seq_one_letter_code
_entity_poly.pdbx_strand_id
1 'polypeptide(L)' 'LELVLFHEEIQKFDFSDYKDKRVLIRGCSDVEIPTNAYVELVQKLKPLVKSLMFGEACSSVPIYKK' A
#
# COMPACT_ATOMS: atom_id res chain seq x y z
N LEU A 1 0.52 -8.85 -18.22
CA LEU A 1 1.52 -9.70 -17.57
C LEU A 1 1.90 -9.12 -16.20
N GLU A 2 2.41 -7.88 -16.16
CA GLU A 2 2.87 -7.22 -14.94
C GLU A 2 1.80 -7.07 -13.83
N LEU A 3 0.55 -6.75 -14.21
CA LEU A 3 -0.58 -6.69 -13.27
C LEU A 3 -0.82 -7.99 -12.50
N VAL A 4 -0.70 -9.13 -13.17
CA VAL A 4 -0.95 -10.44 -12.57
C VAL A 4 0.15 -10.75 -11.56
N LEU A 5 1.40 -10.41 -11.88
CA LEU A 5 2.55 -10.62 -10.98
C LEU A 5 2.39 -9.80 -9.69
N PHE A 6 2.07 -8.50 -9.80
CA PHE A 6 1.84 -7.67 -8.61
C PHE A 6 0.67 -8.19 -7.77
N HIS A 7 -0.44 -8.56 -8.42
CA HIS A 7 -1.60 -9.13 -7.73
C HIS A 7 -1.23 -10.39 -6.95
N GLU A 8 -0.56 -11.36 -7.58
CA GLU A 8 -0.18 -12.62 -6.94
C GLU A 8 0.75 -12.39 -5.75
N GLU A 9 1.73 -11.50 -5.87
CA GLU A 9 2.65 -11.20 -4.78
C GLU A 9 1.97 -10.45 -3.63
N ILE A 10 1.09 -9.48 -3.93
CA ILE A 10 0.28 -8.81 -2.90
C ILE A 10 -0.62 -9.80 -2.17
N GLN A 11 -1.17 -10.82 -2.85
CA GLN A 11 -2.01 -11.83 -2.18
C GLN A 11 -1.20 -12.75 -1.26
N LYS A 12 0.05 -13.06 -1.61
CA LYS A 12 0.93 -13.95 -0.83
C LYS A 12 1.66 -13.24 0.31
N PHE A 13 1.83 -11.93 0.20
CA PHE A 13 2.57 -11.14 1.18
C PHE A 13 1.84 -11.09 2.52
N ASP A 14 2.56 -11.35 3.61
CA ASP A 14 2.00 -11.25 4.95
C ASP A 14 2.04 -9.80 5.45
N PHE A 15 0.85 -9.21 5.63
CA PHE A 15 0.69 -7.85 6.16
C PHE A 15 0.54 -7.80 7.69
N SER A 16 0.63 -8.94 8.38
CA SER A 16 0.46 -9.03 9.84
C SER A 16 1.40 -8.09 10.60
N ASP A 17 2.61 -7.90 10.11
CA ASP A 17 3.62 -7.00 10.68
C ASP A 17 3.21 -5.53 10.70
N TYR A 18 2.24 -5.12 9.88
CA TYR A 18 1.74 -3.75 9.80
C TYR A 18 0.54 -3.50 10.71
N LYS A 19 0.06 -4.53 11.41
CA LYS A 19 -1.07 -4.42 12.31
C LYS A 19 -0.85 -3.33 13.36
N ASP A 20 -1.85 -2.48 13.55
CA ASP A 20 -1.86 -1.38 14.50
C ASP A 20 -0.74 -0.32 14.32
N LYS A 21 -0.03 -0.35 13.19
CA LYS A 21 1.01 0.63 12.84
C LYS A 21 0.45 1.74 11.94
N ARG A 22 1.24 2.81 11.78
CA ARG A 22 1.01 3.85 10.79
C ARG A 22 1.83 3.50 9.56
N VAL A 23 1.19 3.45 8.38
CA VAL A 23 1.84 3.01 7.15
C VAL A 23 1.78 4.12 6.10
N LEU A 24 2.91 4.35 5.44
CA LEU A 24 3.03 5.24 4.28
C LEU A 24 3.33 4.38 3.05
N ILE A 25 2.45 4.43 2.06
CA ILE A 25 2.68 3.82 0.75
C ILE A 25 3.42 4.85 -0.10
N ARG A 26 4.64 4.52 -0.51
CA ARG A 26 5.43 5.36 -1.40
C ARG A 26 4.84 5.34 -2.81
N GLY A 27 4.45 6.49 -3.32
CA GLY A 27 3.81 6.62 -4.64
C GLY A 27 4.77 6.88 -5.80
N CYS A 28 6.02 7.25 -5.52
CA CYS A 28 7.07 7.46 -6.52
C CYS A 28 8.05 6.28 -6.44
N SER A 29 8.16 5.55 -7.54
CA SER A 29 9.02 4.37 -7.71
C SER A 29 9.82 4.56 -9.00
N ASP A 30 11.08 4.14 -9.00
CA ASP A 30 11.93 4.14 -10.20
C ASP A 30 11.39 3.16 -11.27
N VAL A 31 10.56 2.21 -10.83
CA VAL A 31 9.86 1.23 -11.67
C VAL A 31 8.39 1.65 -11.81
N GLU A 32 7.83 1.50 -13.02
CA GLU A 32 6.41 1.73 -13.26
C GLU A 32 5.56 0.72 -12.49
N ILE A 33 4.92 1.16 -11.41
CA ILE A 33 3.98 0.33 -10.65
C ILE A 33 2.57 0.63 -11.14
N PRO A 34 1.79 -0.38 -11.54
CA PRO A 34 0.43 -0.17 -11.99
C PRO A 34 -0.47 0.37 -10.87
N THR A 35 -1.33 1.34 -11.20
CA THR A 35 -2.25 1.99 -10.25
C THR A 35 -3.07 1.00 -9.42
N ASN A 36 -3.46 -0.12 -10.03
CA ASN A 36 -4.25 -1.20 -9.46
C ASN A 36 -3.55 -1.83 -8.25
N ALA A 37 -2.22 -2.00 -8.31
CA ALA A 37 -1.44 -2.57 -7.22
C ALA A 37 -1.51 -1.69 -5.96
N TYR A 38 -1.47 -0.36 -6.13
CA TYR A 38 -1.66 0.57 -5.01
C TYR A 38 -3.06 0.46 -4.41
N VAL A 39 -4.09 0.33 -5.25
CA VAL A 39 -5.48 0.17 -4.77
C VAL A 39 -5.62 -1.12 -3.96
N GLU A 40 -5.07 -2.23 -4.43
CA GLU A 40 -5.11 -3.51 -3.72
C GLU A 40 -4.34 -3.46 -2.39
N LEU A 41 -3.15 -2.86 -2.38
CA LEU A 41 -2.37 -2.65 -1.16
C LEU A 41 -3.18 -1.86 -0.11
N VAL A 42 -3.82 -0.76 -0.53
CA VAL A 42 -4.68 0.04 0.34
C VAL A 42 -5.81 -0.81 0.90
N GLN A 43 -6.48 -1.61 0.07
CA GLN A 43 -7.57 -2.48 0.50
C GLN A 43 -7.14 -3.53 1.53
N LYS A 44 -5.96 -4.15 1.35
CA LYS A 44 -5.40 -5.14 2.28
C LYS A 44 -4.95 -4.50 3.60
N LEU A 45 -4.33 -3.32 3.54
CA LEU A 45 -3.79 -2.64 4.72
C LEU A 45 -4.85 -1.94 5.56
N LYS A 46 -5.87 -1.35 4.93
CA LYS A 46 -6.93 -0.56 5.59
C LYS A 46 -7.55 -1.25 6.82
N PRO A 47 -7.92 -2.55 6.83
CA PRO A 47 -8.48 -3.20 8.02
C PRO A 47 -7.44 -3.50 9.12
N LEU A 48 -6.15 -3.46 8.83
CA LEU A 48 -5.07 -3.87 9.73
C LEU A 48 -4.38 -2.69 10.43
N VAL A 49 -4.21 -1.57 9.72
CA VAL A 49 -3.39 -0.43 10.17
C VAL A 49 -4.21 0.63 10.93
N LYS A 50 -3.55 1.47 11.73
CA LYS A 50 -4.22 2.62 12.40
C LYS A 50 -4.44 3.80 11.47
N SER A 51 -3.49 4.02 10.55
CA SER A 51 -3.58 5.07 9.55
C SER A 51 -2.78 4.68 8.31
N LEU A 52 -3.27 5.11 7.16
CA LEU A 52 -2.63 4.93 5.88
C LEU A 52 -2.44 6.29 5.21
N MET A 53 -1.24 6.51 4.69
CA MET A 53 -0.87 7.69 3.93
C MET A 53 -0.31 7.24 2.58
N PHE A 54 -0.44 8.08 1.55
CA PHE A 54 0.14 7.83 0.23
C PHE A 54 0.94 9.04 -0.24
N GLY A 55 2.09 8.80 -0.85
CA GLY A 55 2.96 9.84 -1.39
C GLY A 55 4.38 9.71 -0.89
N GLU A 56 5.04 10.84 -0.64
CA GLU A 56 6.42 10.87 -0.14
C GLU A 56 6.47 11.31 1.32
N ALA A 57 7.57 11.02 2.02
CA ALA A 57 7.69 11.39 3.44
C ALA A 57 7.47 12.90 3.67
N CYS A 58 7.92 13.73 2.73
CA CYS A 58 7.76 15.19 2.79
C CYS A 58 6.39 15.67 2.23
N SER A 59 5.68 14.84 1.49
CA SER A 59 4.43 15.19 0.78
C SER A 59 3.51 13.98 0.72
N SER A 60 3.01 13.57 1.89
CA SER A 60 2.11 12.43 2.02
C SER A 60 0.69 12.90 2.32
N VAL A 61 -0.26 12.30 1.60
CA VAL A 61 -1.69 12.57 1.76
C VAL A 61 -2.29 11.47 2.62
N PRO A 62 -2.99 11.80 3.73
CA PRO A 62 -3.70 10.81 4.52
C PRO A 62 -4.91 10.28 3.73
N ILE A 63 -4.93 8.98 3.46
CA ILE A 63 -6.02 8.30 2.75
C ILE A 63 -6.96 7.55 3.70
N TYR A 64 -6.45 7.14 4.86
CA TYR A 64 -7.24 6.46 5.88
C TYR A 64 -6.72 6.77 7.27
N LYS A 65 -7.64 6.99 8.21
CA LYS A 65 -7.36 7.14 9.63
C LYS A 65 -8.55 6.59 10.41
N LYS A 66 -8.27 5.74 11.40
CA LYS A 66 -9.29 5.22 12.32
C LYS A 66 -9.66 6.23 13.40
#